data_AF-A0A2H3EAP0-F1
#
_entry.id   AF-A0A2H3EAP0-F1
#
_cell.length_a   1.000
_cell.length_b   1.000
_cell.length_c   1.000
_cell.angle_alpha   90.00
_cell.angle_beta   90.00
_cell.angle_gamma   90.00
#
_symmetry.space_group_name_H-M   'P 1'
#
loop_
_entity.id
_entity.type
_entity.pdbx_description
1 polymer ?
#
loop_
_entity_poly.entity_id
_entity_poly.type
_entity_poly.pdbx_seq_one_letter_code
_entity_poly.pdbx_strand_id
1 'polypeptide(L)'
;YGSPDSLISEDNVFLHVSNFSDAPVVISKGQKLGIAHNPRNWLDRYEGREDTESKHSHALLIKELIKAGSNTASRMIRSTSEITSKAQRNACDPDDPAASEPIEGGPKTADSPPDALPSSEILDALDISPNLTQDQRRRLQEVILKNQQAFGLDGRLGTNDARVEIKLKPGATPVSLPPFPMSPANREVM
;
A
#
# COMPACT_ATOMS: atom_id res chain seq x y z
N TYR A 1 -4.52 20.37 -6.68
CA TYR A 1 -5.44 19.34 -7.21
C TYR A 1 -4.79 18.64 -8.39
N GLY A 2 -5.20 17.41 -8.71
CA GLY A 2 -4.70 16.66 -9.85
C GLY A 2 -5.62 15.51 -10.22
N SER A 3 -5.47 15.00 -11.43
CA SER A 3 -6.18 13.80 -11.89
C SER A 3 -5.25 12.60 -11.78
N PRO A 4 -5.71 11.44 -11.28
CA PRO A 4 -5.01 10.18 -11.48
C PRO A 4 -5.07 9.74 -12.95
N ASP A 5 -4.26 8.76 -13.32
CA ASP A 5 -4.35 8.12 -14.63
C ASP A 5 -5.73 7.50 -14.80
N SER A 6 -6.50 8.03 -15.77
CA SER A 6 -7.89 7.67 -16.00
C SER A 6 -8.10 7.29 -17.46
N LEU A 7 -8.81 6.19 -17.69
CA LEU A 7 -9.30 5.83 -19.03
C LEU A 7 -10.64 6.52 -19.26
N ILE A 8 -10.70 7.35 -20.29
CA ILE A 8 -11.93 8.03 -20.72
C ILE A 8 -12.46 7.28 -21.94
N SER A 9 -13.73 6.88 -21.90
CA SER A 9 -14.44 6.24 -23.01
C SER A 9 -15.72 7.00 -23.32
N GLU A 10 -16.36 6.68 -24.45
CA GLU A 10 -17.66 7.27 -24.81
C GLU A 10 -18.74 6.97 -23.76
N ASP A 11 -18.69 5.77 -23.16
CA ASP A 11 -19.61 5.36 -22.10
C ASP A 11 -19.29 5.99 -20.73
N ASN A 12 -18.08 6.53 -20.55
CA ASN A 12 -17.63 7.15 -19.31
C ASN A 12 -16.73 8.37 -19.58
N VAL A 13 -17.38 9.51 -19.83
CA VAL A 13 -16.76 10.79 -20.22
C VAL A 13 -16.33 11.65 -19.02
N PHE A 14 -16.13 11.05 -17.84
CA PHE A 14 -15.80 11.78 -16.62
C PHE A 14 -14.30 11.68 -16.30
N LEU A 15 -13.70 12.82 -15.93
CA LEU A 15 -12.33 12.90 -15.40
C LEU A 15 -12.39 13.14 -13.90
N HIS A 16 -11.81 12.23 -13.11
CA HIS A 16 -11.75 12.38 -11.67
C HIS A 16 -10.64 13.38 -11.30
N VAL A 17 -10.97 14.36 -10.46
CA VAL A 17 -10.00 15.36 -9.99
C VAL A 17 -10.03 15.38 -8.47
N SER A 18 -8.88 15.12 -7.87
CA SER A 18 -8.71 15.15 -6.43
C SER A 18 -8.05 16.44 -5.99
N ASN A 19 -8.58 17.07 -4.95
CA ASN A 19 -7.92 18.18 -4.28
C ASN A 19 -7.02 17.62 -3.17
N PHE A 20 -5.71 17.83 -3.29
CA PHE A 20 -4.72 17.36 -2.30
C PHE A 20 -4.35 18.43 -1.26
N SER A 21 -4.93 19.63 -1.36
CA SER A 21 -4.75 20.69 -0.35
C SER A 21 -5.93 20.73 0.62
N ASP A 22 -5.68 21.34 1.76
CA ASP A 22 -6.66 21.71 2.78
C ASP A 22 -7.51 22.94 2.39
N ALA A 23 -7.04 23.74 1.43
CA ALA A 23 -7.79 24.88 0.89
C ALA A 23 -8.67 24.51 -0.32
N PRO A 24 -9.83 25.18 -0.51
CA PRO A 24 -10.68 24.99 -1.69
C PRO A 24 -9.99 25.52 -2.95
N VAL A 25 -10.09 24.77 -4.06
CA VAL A 25 -9.54 25.18 -5.35
C VAL A 25 -10.64 25.36 -6.39
N VAL A 26 -10.61 26.49 -7.09
CA VAL A 26 -11.55 26.83 -8.17
C VAL A 26 -10.91 26.47 -9.51
N ILE A 27 -11.57 25.59 -10.27
CA ILE A 27 -11.18 25.26 -11.65
C ILE A 27 -11.99 26.13 -12.59
N SER A 28 -11.31 26.94 -13.40
CA SER A 28 -11.96 27.85 -14.35
C SER A 28 -12.32 27.15 -15.66
N LYS A 29 -13.38 27.61 -16.33
CA LYS A 29 -13.73 27.12 -17.68
C LYS A 29 -12.58 27.35 -18.65
N GLY A 30 -12.16 26.30 -19.35
CA GLY A 30 -11.03 26.34 -20.30
C GLY A 30 -9.66 26.05 -19.66
N GLN A 31 -9.59 25.87 -18.34
CA GLN A 31 -8.36 25.46 -17.67
C GLN A 31 -8.00 24.03 -18.05
N LYS A 32 -6.77 23.83 -18.51
CA LYS A 32 -6.25 22.50 -18.86
C LYS A 32 -5.96 21.72 -17.58
N LEU A 33 -6.61 20.56 -17.41
CA LEU A 33 -6.46 19.70 -16.23
C LEU A 33 -5.44 18.57 -16.42
N GLY A 34 -5.09 18.25 -17.66
CA GLY A 34 -4.17 17.16 -17.97
C GLY A 34 -3.89 17.05 -19.47
N ILE A 35 -3.14 16.02 -19.84
CA ILE A 35 -2.85 15.65 -21.23
C ILE A 35 -3.44 14.26 -21.44
N ALA A 36 -4.31 14.12 -22.43
CA ALA A 36 -4.84 12.83 -22.83
C ALA A 36 -3.93 12.18 -23.86
N HIS A 37 -3.72 10.87 -23.70
CA HIS A 37 -2.97 10.06 -24.65
C HIS A 37 -3.87 8.96 -25.20
N ASN A 38 -3.70 8.58 -26.47
CA ASN A 38 -4.36 7.41 -27.01
C ASN A 38 -3.71 6.16 -26.39
N PRO A 39 -4.43 5.39 -25.54
CA PRO A 39 -3.82 4.28 -24.80
C PRO A 39 -3.24 3.21 -25.74
N ARG A 40 -3.85 2.99 -26.91
CA ARG A 40 -3.40 2.00 -27.92
C ARG A 40 -2.04 2.33 -28.53
N ASN A 41 -1.67 3.62 -28.54
CA ASN A 41 -0.44 4.08 -29.17
C ASN A 41 0.54 4.69 -28.15
N TRP A 42 0.16 4.74 -26.87
CA TRP A 42 0.96 5.35 -25.82
C TRP A 42 1.57 4.29 -24.91
N LEU A 43 0.79 3.30 -24.47
CA LEU A 43 1.26 2.23 -23.59
C LEU A 43 2.22 1.28 -24.31
N ASP A 44 2.00 1.05 -25.61
CA ASP A 44 2.83 0.18 -26.45
C ASP A 44 3.98 0.91 -27.14
N ARG A 45 4.31 2.15 -26.72
CA ARG A 45 5.51 2.82 -27.22
C ARG A 45 6.73 2.08 -26.71
N TYR A 46 7.36 1.34 -27.60
CA TYR A 46 8.76 1.01 -27.47
C TYR A 46 9.52 2.33 -27.55
N GLU A 47 9.83 2.93 -26.40
CA GLU A 47 10.71 4.10 -26.35
C GLU A 47 11.98 3.74 -27.11
N GLY A 48 12.36 4.62 -28.05
CA GLY A 48 13.36 4.32 -29.08
C GLY A 48 14.69 3.82 -28.52
N ARG A 49 15.52 3.33 -29.44
CA ARG A 49 16.82 2.66 -29.18
C ARG A 49 17.69 3.31 -28.10
N GLU A 50 17.70 4.64 -27.99
CA GLU A 50 18.45 5.39 -26.96
C GLU A 50 18.00 5.08 -25.53
N ASP A 51 16.69 4.96 -25.30
CA ASP A 51 16.17 4.75 -23.95
C ASP A 51 16.32 3.29 -23.54
N THR A 52 16.25 2.37 -24.51
CA THR A 52 16.64 0.97 -24.29
C THR A 52 18.12 0.80 -24.02
N GLU A 53 19.00 1.61 -24.62
CA GLU A 53 20.45 1.53 -24.41
C GLU A 53 20.86 2.09 -23.05
N SER A 54 20.22 3.18 -22.60
CA SER A 54 20.35 3.70 -21.24
C SER A 54 19.85 2.69 -20.19
N LYS A 55 18.66 2.11 -20.40
CA LYS A 55 18.11 1.04 -19.55
C LYS A 55 18.99 -0.21 -19.57
N HIS A 56 19.56 -0.58 -20.72
CA HIS A 56 20.42 -1.77 -20.87
C HIS A 56 21.81 -1.56 -20.25
N SER A 57 22.43 -0.40 -20.43
CA SER A 57 23.72 -0.06 -19.81
C SER A 57 23.60 0.03 -18.28
N HIS A 58 22.51 0.59 -17.76
CA HIS A 58 22.22 0.57 -16.33
C HIS A 58 22.02 -0.87 -15.79
N ALA A 59 21.28 -1.71 -16.52
CA ALA A 59 21.11 -3.12 -16.16
C ALA A 59 22.44 -3.90 -16.19
N LEU A 60 23.32 -3.62 -17.15
CA LEU A 60 24.66 -4.20 -17.25
C LEU A 60 25.57 -3.75 -16.10
N LEU A 61 25.50 -2.47 -15.70
CA LEU A 61 26.22 -1.96 -14.52
C LEU A 61 25.79 -2.70 -13.24
N ILE A 62 24.48 -2.86 -13.01
CA ILE A 62 23.97 -3.62 -11.86
C ILE A 62 24.44 -5.07 -11.91
N LYS A 63 24.38 -5.71 -13.08
CA LYS A 63 24.83 -7.09 -13.28
C LYS A 63 26.32 -7.25 -12.98
N GLU A 64 27.16 -6.31 -13.40
CA GLU A 64 28.59 -6.34 -13.12
C GLU A 64 28.94 -5.98 -11.67
N LEU A 65 28.18 -5.09 -11.01
CA LEU A 65 28.31 -4.85 -9.56
C LEU A 65 27.99 -6.10 -8.74
N ILE A 66 26.96 -6.85 -9.12
CA ILE A 66 26.59 -8.12 -8.47
C ILE A 66 27.69 -9.18 -8.70
N LYS A 67 28.21 -9.30 -9.92
CA LYS A 67 29.30 -10.24 -10.24
C LYS A 67 30.62 -9.87 -9.57
N ALA A 68 30.98 -8.59 -9.56
CA ALA A 68 32.18 -8.10 -8.88
C ALA A 68 32.08 -8.30 -7.35
N GLY A 69 30.87 -8.18 -6.79
CA GLY A 69 30.55 -8.56 -5.41
C GLY A 69 30.61 -10.07 -5.13
N SER A 70 30.58 -10.92 -6.15
CA SER A 70 30.61 -12.38 -6.00
C SER A 70 32.00 -13.00 -6.06
N ASN A 71 33.01 -12.32 -6.63
CA ASN A 71 34.37 -12.87 -6.83
C ASN A 71 35.47 -12.17 -6.02
N THR A 72 35.14 -11.12 -5.26
CA THR A 72 36.05 -10.54 -4.27
C THR A 72 35.52 -10.87 -2.89
N ALA A 73 36.24 -11.68 -2.13
CA ALA A 73 35.98 -11.83 -0.71
C ALA A 73 35.85 -10.43 -0.07
N SER A 74 34.65 -10.12 0.41
CA SER A 74 34.43 -9.25 1.55
C SER A 74 35.07 -7.85 1.49
N ARG A 75 34.50 -6.97 0.69
CA ARG A 75 34.17 -5.63 1.19
C ARG A 75 32.66 -5.43 1.12
N MET A 76 31.95 -6.25 1.91
CA MET A 76 30.91 -5.62 2.70
C MET A 76 31.58 -4.41 3.34
N ILE A 77 31.01 -3.22 3.19
CA ILE A 77 31.10 -2.25 4.28
C ILE A 77 30.39 -2.96 5.42
N ARG A 78 31.10 -3.85 6.11
CA ARG A 78 30.73 -4.32 7.41
C ARG A 78 30.97 -3.08 8.23
N SER A 79 29.92 -2.30 8.45
CA SER A 79 29.91 -1.50 9.66
C SER A 79 30.03 -2.53 10.78
N THR A 80 31.26 -2.81 11.19
CA THR A 80 31.48 -3.17 12.58
C THR A 80 31.10 -1.89 13.31
N SER A 81 29.82 -1.77 13.61
CA SER A 81 29.46 -1.10 14.83
C SER A 81 30.19 -1.92 15.90
N GLU A 82 31.34 -1.45 16.36
CA GLU A 82 31.60 -1.61 17.79
C GLU A 82 30.30 -1.16 18.43
N ILE A 83 29.62 -2.09 19.10
CA ILE A 83 28.42 -1.75 19.84
C ILE A 83 28.95 -0.78 20.88
N THR A 84 28.83 0.51 20.59
CA THR A 84 29.17 1.57 21.50
C THR A 84 28.09 1.54 22.56
N SER A 85 28.33 0.66 23.53
CA SER A 85 28.09 0.84 24.94
C SER A 85 26.63 0.94 25.42
N LYS A 86 25.64 1.28 24.60
CA LYS A 86 24.23 1.33 25.03
C LYS A 86 23.58 -0.05 24.95
N ALA A 87 23.68 -0.73 23.80
CA ALA A 87 23.03 -2.04 23.62
C ALA A 87 23.74 -3.21 24.35
N GLN A 88 25.06 -3.10 24.60
CA GLN A 88 25.82 -4.13 25.30
C GLN A 88 25.74 -4.00 26.83
N ARG A 89 25.61 -2.76 27.35
CA ARG A 89 25.32 -2.52 28.78
C ARG A 89 23.92 -3.00 29.16
N ASN A 90 22.92 -2.71 28.32
CA ASN A 90 21.53 -3.14 28.55
C ASN A 90 21.33 -4.67 28.59
N ALA A 91 22.29 -5.47 28.10
CA ALA A 91 22.16 -6.93 28.01
C ALA A 91 22.96 -7.70 29.08
N CYS A 92 23.97 -7.08 29.70
CA CYS A 92 24.89 -7.75 30.62
C CYS A 92 24.99 -7.10 32.00
N ASP A 93 24.64 -5.82 32.16
CA ASP A 93 24.66 -5.14 33.45
C ASP A 93 23.31 -5.34 34.18
N PRO A 94 23.29 -5.32 35.53
CA PRO A 94 22.05 -5.34 36.29
C PRO A 94 21.18 -4.13 35.91
N ASP A 95 19.88 -4.36 35.76
CA ASP A 95 18.92 -3.31 35.40
C ASP A 95 19.04 -2.09 36.34
N ASP A 96 19.00 -0.90 35.76
CA ASP A 96 19.01 0.36 36.51
C ASP A 96 17.80 0.37 37.46
N PRO A 97 17.98 0.54 38.79
CA PRO A 97 16.86 0.57 39.75
C PRO A 97 15.91 1.75 39.53
N ALA A 98 16.27 2.72 38.69
CA ALA A 98 15.40 3.81 38.24
C ALA A 98 14.71 3.54 36.90
N ALA A 99 14.93 2.37 36.28
CA ALA A 99 14.24 1.97 35.06
C ALA A 99 12.74 1.79 35.33
N SER A 100 11.92 2.42 34.50
CA SER A 100 10.49 2.09 34.43
C SER A 100 10.31 0.74 33.74
N GLU A 101 9.17 0.10 33.97
CA GLU A 101 8.84 -1.16 33.29
C GLU A 101 8.99 -1.00 31.76
N PRO A 102 9.52 -2.02 31.06
CA PRO A 102 9.60 -2.00 29.60
C PRO A 102 8.24 -1.65 29.00
N ILE A 103 8.23 -0.71 28.06
CA ILE A 103 7.02 -0.39 27.30
C ILE A 103 6.51 -1.67 26.65
N GLU A 104 5.30 -2.08 27.01
CA GLU A 104 4.64 -3.26 26.47
C GLU A 104 4.46 -3.08 24.96
N GLY A 105 5.22 -3.88 24.20
CA GLY A 105 5.25 -3.80 22.75
C GLY A 105 5.68 -5.15 22.20
N GLY A 106 4.70 -5.99 21.88
CA GLY A 106 4.90 -7.23 21.14
C GLY A 106 5.49 -6.98 19.74
N PRO A 107 5.71 -8.03 18.93
CA PRO A 107 6.09 -7.85 17.53
C PRO A 107 5.12 -6.87 16.87
N LYS A 108 5.60 -6.02 15.94
CA LYS A 108 4.79 -4.97 15.26
C LYS A 108 3.54 -5.50 14.53
N THR A 109 3.36 -6.82 14.48
CA THR A 109 2.24 -7.58 13.91
C THR A 109 1.26 -8.12 14.95
N ALA A 110 1.45 -7.83 16.25
CA ALA A 110 0.59 -8.31 17.33
C ALA A 110 -0.69 -7.48 17.52
N ASP A 111 -0.88 -6.40 16.77
CA ASP A 111 -2.10 -5.61 16.83
C ASP A 111 -3.22 -6.40 16.15
N SER A 112 -4.17 -6.88 16.97
CA SER A 112 -5.33 -7.59 16.47
C SER A 112 -6.15 -6.65 15.58
N PRO A 113 -6.72 -7.12 14.47
CA PRO A 113 -7.64 -6.32 13.68
C PRO A 113 -8.73 -5.74 14.59
N PRO A 114 -9.15 -4.48 14.37
CA PRO A 114 -10.23 -3.89 15.14
C PRO A 114 -11.50 -4.74 15.04
N ASP A 115 -12.25 -4.79 16.14
CA ASP A 115 -13.51 -5.54 16.21
C ASP A 115 -14.48 -5.06 15.13
N ALA A 116 -15.27 -5.99 14.61
CA ALA A 116 -16.24 -5.71 13.58
C ALA A 116 -17.32 -4.74 14.09
N LEU A 117 -17.48 -3.60 13.41
CA LEU A 117 -18.51 -2.63 13.73
C LEU A 117 -19.91 -3.20 13.38
N PRO A 118 -20.87 -3.20 14.33
CA PRO A 118 -22.21 -3.66 14.05
C PRO A 118 -22.97 -2.67 13.17
N SER A 119 -23.81 -3.21 12.30
CA SER A 119 -24.67 -2.47 11.39
C SER A 119 -25.57 -1.43 12.08
N SER A 120 -25.95 -1.65 13.34
CA SER A 120 -26.78 -0.73 14.11
C SER A 120 -26.07 0.57 14.49
N GLU A 121 -24.73 0.58 14.56
CA GLU A 121 -23.93 1.71 15.07
C GLU A 121 -23.28 2.52 13.94
N ILE A 122 -23.60 2.20 12.67
CA ILE A 122 -22.97 2.84 11.50
C ILE A 122 -23.06 4.36 11.52
N LEU A 123 -24.19 4.93 11.95
CA LEU A 123 -24.38 6.38 11.95
C LEU A 123 -23.59 7.10 13.04
N ASP A 124 -23.27 6.40 14.14
CA ASP A 124 -22.53 6.94 15.27
C ASP A 124 -21.02 6.87 15.01
N ALA A 125 -20.58 5.84 14.28
CA ALA A 125 -19.19 5.70 13.84
C ALA A 125 -18.80 6.67 12.70
N LEU A 126 -19.78 7.24 11.99
CA LEU A 126 -19.56 8.13 10.86
C LEU A 126 -19.47 9.59 11.31
N ASP A 127 -18.31 10.21 11.06
CA ASP A 127 -18.13 11.66 11.24
C ASP A 127 -18.85 12.42 10.12
N ILE A 128 -20.05 12.93 10.42
CA ILE A 128 -20.86 13.74 9.50
C ILE A 128 -20.63 15.22 9.82
N SER A 129 -20.16 15.97 8.81
CA SER A 129 -19.85 17.40 8.95
C SER A 129 -20.98 18.21 9.61
N PRO A 130 -20.68 19.03 10.64
CA PRO A 130 -21.68 19.84 11.34
C PRO A 130 -22.24 20.98 10.49
N ASN A 131 -21.59 21.31 9.36
CA ASN A 131 -22.00 22.40 8.46
C ASN A 131 -23.17 22.01 7.54
N LEU A 132 -23.61 20.75 7.56
CA LEU A 132 -24.74 20.30 6.76
C LEU A 132 -26.05 20.80 7.35
N THR A 133 -26.93 21.30 6.48
CA THR A 133 -28.32 21.56 6.88
C THR A 133 -28.99 20.27 7.32
N GLN A 134 -30.02 20.38 8.17
CA GLN A 134 -30.73 19.21 8.70
C GLN A 134 -31.29 18.31 7.59
N ASP A 135 -31.78 18.90 6.50
CA ASP A 135 -32.25 18.15 5.33
C ASP A 135 -31.12 17.44 4.56
N GLN A 136 -29.97 18.09 4.39
CA GLN A 136 -28.81 17.46 3.75
C GLN A 136 -28.29 16.29 4.59
N ARG A 137 -28.19 16.47 5.92
CA ARG A 137 -27.77 15.43 6.84
C ARG A 137 -28.70 14.23 6.77
N ARG A 138 -30.02 14.45 6.78
CA ARG A 138 -31.02 13.40 6.65
C ARG A 138 -30.88 12.63 5.33
N ARG A 139 -30.77 13.33 4.20
CA ARG A 139 -30.58 12.68 2.88
C ARG A 139 -29.30 11.84 2.83
N LEU A 140 -28.21 12.33 3.46
CA LEU A 140 -26.96 11.59 3.53
C LEU A 140 -27.10 10.31 4.36
N GLN A 141 -27.72 10.39 5.54
CA GLN A 141 -27.99 9.22 6.38
C GLN A 141 -28.88 8.20 5.67
N GLU A 142 -29.91 8.64 4.94
CA GLU A 142 -30.76 7.76 4.13
C GLU A 142 -29.95 7.01 3.06
N VAL A 143 -29.02 7.69 2.38
CA VAL A 143 -28.14 7.06 1.38
C VAL A 143 -27.19 6.05 2.03
N ILE A 144 -26.62 6.36 3.18
CA ILE A 144 -25.70 5.48 3.91
C ILE A 144 -26.42 4.21 4.33
N LEU A 145 -27.59 4.33 4.96
CA LEU A 145 -28.40 3.18 5.38
C LEU A 145 -28.86 2.33 4.20
N LYS A 146 -29.27 2.96 3.09
CA LYS A 146 -29.67 2.25 1.87
C LYS A 146 -28.52 1.42 1.29
N ASN A 147 -27.28 1.90 1.41
CA ASN A 147 -26.09 1.25 0.87
C ASN A 147 -25.26 0.54 1.95
N GLN A 148 -25.89 0.14 3.06
CA GLN A 148 -25.20 -0.51 4.19
C GLN A 148 -24.36 -1.73 3.78
N GLN A 149 -24.80 -2.47 2.76
CA GLN A 149 -24.07 -3.64 2.25
C GLN A 149 -22.75 -3.33 1.55
N ALA A 150 -22.50 -2.06 1.19
CA ALA A 150 -21.23 -1.63 0.61
C ALA A 150 -20.13 -1.43 1.67
N PHE A 151 -20.48 -1.41 2.95
CA PHE A 151 -19.55 -1.25 4.06
C PHE A 151 -19.23 -2.62 4.69
N GLY A 152 -18.01 -2.78 5.22
CA GLY A 152 -17.55 -3.98 5.90
C GLY A 152 -18.08 -4.12 7.33
N LEU A 153 -19.41 -4.10 7.48
CA LEU A 153 -20.08 -4.22 8.78
C LEU A 153 -20.32 -5.69 9.15
N ASP A 154 -20.55 -5.96 10.44
CA ASP A 154 -20.92 -7.27 10.97
C ASP A 154 -19.93 -8.40 10.61
N GLY A 155 -18.66 -8.06 10.39
CA GLY A 155 -17.61 -9.03 10.00
C GLY A 155 -17.83 -9.62 8.60
N ARG A 156 -18.63 -8.97 7.76
CA ARG A 156 -18.92 -9.44 6.41
C ARG A 156 -17.72 -9.25 5.51
N LEU A 157 -17.31 -10.32 4.83
CA LEU A 157 -16.34 -10.28 3.74
C LEU A 157 -17.06 -10.14 2.40
N GLY A 158 -16.60 -9.21 1.56
CA GLY A 158 -17.13 -9.04 0.22
C GLY A 158 -16.99 -10.32 -0.61
N THR A 159 -18.05 -10.71 -1.30
CA THR A 159 -18.05 -11.88 -2.20
C THR A 159 -18.36 -11.42 -3.62
N ASN A 160 -17.63 -11.95 -4.60
CA ASN A 160 -17.86 -11.71 -6.02
C ASN A 160 -17.86 -13.06 -6.74
N ASP A 161 -18.86 -13.32 -7.59
CA ASP A 161 -18.98 -14.59 -8.34
C ASP A 161 -18.08 -14.65 -9.58
N ALA A 162 -17.14 -13.71 -9.73
CA ALA A 162 -16.14 -13.76 -10.79
C ALA A 162 -15.16 -14.91 -10.53
N ARG A 163 -15.18 -15.89 -11.43
CA ARG A 163 -14.14 -16.92 -11.51
C ARG A 163 -13.03 -16.43 -12.44
N VAL A 164 -11.81 -16.38 -11.93
CA VAL A 164 -10.63 -15.94 -12.70
C VAL A 164 -9.80 -17.17 -13.08
N GLU A 165 -9.56 -17.35 -14.37
CA GLU A 165 -8.60 -18.33 -14.88
C GLU A 165 -7.21 -17.68 -14.96
N ILE A 166 -6.25 -18.21 -14.20
CA ILE A 166 -4.86 -17.72 -14.19
C ILE A 166 -4.10 -18.36 -15.34
N LYS A 167 -3.85 -17.59 -16.41
CA LYS A 167 -3.08 -18.08 -17.57
C LYS A 167 -1.60 -18.18 -17.23
N LEU A 168 -1.04 -19.38 -17.40
CA LEU A 168 0.38 -19.65 -17.21
C LEU A 168 1.18 -19.41 -18.50
N LYS A 169 2.49 -19.17 -18.36
CA LYS A 169 3.40 -19.16 -19.51
C LYS A 169 3.49 -20.58 -20.11
N PRO A 170 3.60 -20.73 -21.44
CA PRO A 170 3.80 -22.03 -22.07
C PRO A 170 5.02 -22.76 -21.48
N GLY A 171 4.84 -24.02 -21.10
CA GLY A 171 5.90 -24.85 -20.48
C GLY A 171 6.15 -24.61 -19.00
N ALA A 172 5.33 -23.78 -18.32
CA ALA A 172 5.43 -23.62 -16.87
C ALA A 172 5.11 -24.94 -16.15
N THR A 173 6.00 -25.34 -15.24
CA THR A 173 5.81 -26.51 -14.37
C THR A 173 5.48 -26.06 -12.95
N PRO A 174 4.67 -26.84 -12.19
CA PRO A 174 4.43 -26.55 -10.78
C PRO A 174 5.73 -26.50 -9.99
N VAL A 175 5.81 -25.55 -9.06
CA VAL A 175 6.95 -25.40 -8.14
C VAL A 175 6.46 -25.72 -6.73
N SER A 176 7.21 -26.59 -6.03
CA SER A 176 6.95 -26.94 -4.63
C SER A 176 8.16 -26.54 -3.80
N LEU A 177 8.02 -25.47 -3.00
CA LEU A 177 9.05 -25.02 -2.07
C LEU A 177 8.66 -25.39 -0.64
N PRO A 178 9.63 -25.76 0.23
CA PRO A 178 9.35 -25.96 1.64
C PRO A 178 8.89 -24.64 2.27
N PRO A 179 7.97 -24.67 3.25
CA PRO A 179 7.59 -23.47 4.00
C PRO A 179 8.82 -22.85 4.68
N PHE A 180 8.85 -21.52 4.76
CA PHE A 180 9.90 -20.82 5.50
C PHE A 180 9.85 -21.20 6.99
N PRO A 181 11.01 -21.35 7.67
CA PRO A 181 11.03 -21.64 9.09
C PRO A 181 10.47 -20.45 9.86
N MET A 182 9.29 -20.63 10.47
CA MET A 182 8.70 -19.67 11.40
C MET A 182 9.06 -20.01 12.84
N SER A 183 9.29 -18.96 13.65
CA SER A 183 9.43 -19.06 15.10
C SER A 183 8.14 -19.57 15.74
N PRO A 184 8.19 -20.19 16.94
CA PRO A 184 6.99 -20.61 17.67
C PRO A 184 5.98 -19.48 17.87
N ALA A 185 6.43 -18.30 18.31
CA ALA A 185 5.57 -17.14 18.53
C ALA A 185 4.84 -16.68 17.25
N ASN A 186 5.50 -16.71 16.08
CA ASN A 186 4.83 -16.33 14.84
C ASN A 186 3.80 -17.37 14.38
N ARG A 187 3.96 -18.65 14.76
CA ARG A 187 2.99 -19.71 14.45
C ARG A 187 1.73 -19.61 15.30
N GLU A 188 1.80 -19.00 16.48
CA GLU A 188 0.63 -18.83 17.36
C GLU A 188 -0.29 -17.70 16.87
N VAL A 189 0.23 -16.76 16.08
CA VAL A 189 -0.49 -15.57 15.60
C VAL A 189 -0.98 -15.72 14.14
N MET A 190 -0.38 -16.63 13.37
CA MET A 190 -0.63 -16.81 11.93
C MET A 190 -1.64 -17.92 11.64
#